data_AF-A0A9D9X2U9-F1
#
_entry.id   AF-A0A9D9X2U9-F1
#
_cell.length_a   1.000
_cell.length_b   1.000
_cell.length_c   1.000
_cell.angle_alpha   90.00
_cell.angle_beta   90.00
_cell.angle_gamma   90.00
#
_symmetry.space_group_name_H-M   'P 1'
#
loop_
_entity.id
_entity.type
_entity.pdbx_description
1 polymer ?
#
loop_
_entity_poly.entity_id
_entity_poly.type
_entity_poly.pdbx_seq_one_letter_code
_entity_poly.pdbx_strand_id
1 'polypeptide(L)'
;APPANSAAVTGLVDNIGAYQGNVASGGKTDDQSLTVTGTLGGATAGASLASGETVRIYDGATYLGNATVSVVGSGQSTWSFIDSRTLANAQTVSYTAQVADSALNQTAAGTAYTATVDITAPANSAAVTGVQDNVGSVTGNVASGGRTDDTSLSLSGTFGSVTAGASLASGETVRIYDGATYLGNATVSVVGSGQSTWSYIDSRTLANNQAVSYTSQVADSALNQTVAGTAYTITVDTQAPANSAAVTAVQDNYGVLQGNVAAGGTTDDTSLSLSGTFGGATAGASLASGETVRIYDSATYLGDASVTVVGSGQSTWSFNDGRILTNAQTVSYTARVADSVMNETAAGTAYSVTVDTTLPDNLNLGTVSDINLNLINKVTMANGKVYYFLDISADGTAGYGDRITHVRLDNLLNGSADTVDTQTTGAVKGVDDERTVLVNGYTLVLPTMDELLELYNDPLSNPPPGWYSASYWSATRSSANIHGEVSLVTSFQDPTEADITLLHVAFQVL
;
A
#
# COMPACT_ATOMS: atom_id res chain seq x y z
N ALA A 1 -30.75 4.90 81.25
CA ALA A 1 -29.35 4.49 80.98
C ALA A 1 -29.24 4.29 79.48
N PRO A 2 -28.08 4.56 78.84
CA PRO A 2 -27.95 4.37 77.40
C PRO A 2 -28.40 2.98 76.94
N PRO A 3 -28.99 2.86 75.74
CA PRO A 3 -29.30 1.59 75.09
C PRO A 3 -28.12 0.61 75.10
N ALA A 4 -28.41 -0.70 75.15
CA ALA A 4 -27.39 -1.75 75.19
C ALA A 4 -26.76 -2.02 73.81
N ASN A 5 -27.53 -1.86 72.73
CA ASN A 5 -27.07 -2.05 71.36
C ASN A 5 -26.54 -0.74 70.78
N SER A 6 -25.39 -0.78 70.10
CA SER A 6 -24.82 0.36 69.38
C SER A 6 -25.22 0.35 67.89
N ALA A 7 -24.95 1.42 67.15
CA ALA A 7 -25.11 1.45 65.71
C ALA A 7 -23.79 1.91 65.06
N ALA A 8 -23.48 1.38 63.88
CA ALA A 8 -22.29 1.75 63.13
C ALA A 8 -22.66 2.04 61.68
N VAL A 9 -22.06 3.09 61.11
CA VAL A 9 -22.14 3.37 59.67
C VAL A 9 -21.20 2.41 58.95
N THR A 10 -21.69 1.73 57.91
CA THR A 10 -20.90 0.75 57.15
C THR A 10 -20.74 1.12 55.69
N GLY A 11 -21.53 2.06 55.17
CA GLY A 11 -21.46 2.46 53.77
C GLY A 11 -22.21 3.75 53.47
N LEU A 12 -21.79 4.39 52.38
CA LEU A 12 -22.50 5.48 51.73
C LEU A 12 -22.81 5.04 50.31
N VAL A 13 -24.04 5.22 49.88
CA VAL A 13 -24.46 4.84 48.52
C VAL A 13 -24.58 6.11 47.68
N ASP A 14 -23.83 6.11 46.59
CA ASP A 14 -23.96 7.00 45.45
C ASP A 14 -24.99 6.42 44.49
N ASN A 15 -26.01 7.20 44.14
CA ASN A 15 -27.04 6.82 43.17
C ASN A 15 -27.16 7.78 41.98
N ILE A 16 -26.17 8.65 41.78
CA ILE A 16 -26.13 9.64 40.69
C ILE A 16 -25.06 9.23 39.66
N GLY A 17 -25.18 9.81 38.46
CA GLY A 17 -24.18 9.63 37.42
C GLY A 17 -24.11 8.23 36.82
N ALA A 18 -23.04 8.01 36.05
CA ALA A 18 -22.79 6.75 35.34
C ALA A 18 -22.17 5.66 36.22
N TYR A 19 -21.76 6.00 37.45
CA TYR A 19 -21.03 5.13 38.37
C TYR A 19 -21.62 5.18 39.76
N GLN A 20 -22.63 4.34 39.98
CA GLN A 20 -23.36 4.24 41.23
C GLN A 20 -22.81 3.10 42.09
N GLY A 21 -22.96 3.20 43.40
CA GLY A 21 -22.56 2.13 44.32
C GLY A 21 -22.07 2.64 45.67
N ASN A 22 -21.36 1.77 46.40
CA ASN A 22 -20.86 2.13 47.72
C ASN A 22 -19.58 2.98 47.65
N VAL A 23 -19.62 4.17 48.20
CA VAL A 23 -18.48 5.06 48.43
C VAL A 23 -17.76 4.60 49.71
N ALA A 24 -16.47 4.29 49.61
CA ALA A 24 -15.65 3.94 50.76
C ALA A 24 -15.45 5.16 51.69
N SER A 25 -15.19 4.92 52.99
CA SER A 25 -14.91 6.01 53.93
C SER A 25 -13.66 6.77 53.51
N GLY A 26 -13.75 8.10 53.50
CA GLY A 26 -12.76 9.03 52.95
C GLY A 26 -12.84 9.22 51.43
N GLY A 27 -13.78 8.54 50.76
CA GLY A 27 -13.96 8.61 49.31
C GLY A 27 -14.65 9.88 48.81
N LYS A 28 -14.87 9.90 47.49
CA LYS A 28 -15.58 10.97 46.78
C LYS A 28 -16.79 10.43 46.03
N THR A 29 -17.72 11.32 45.70
CA THR A 29 -19.03 10.98 45.10
C THR A 29 -19.60 12.20 44.38
N ASP A 30 -20.26 12.01 43.25
CA ASP A 30 -21.00 13.06 42.54
C ASP A 30 -22.46 13.21 43.04
N ASP A 31 -22.88 12.33 43.96
CA ASP A 31 -24.17 12.38 44.61
C ASP A 31 -24.22 13.48 45.70
N GLN A 32 -25.07 14.48 45.46
CA GLN A 32 -25.31 15.57 46.39
C GLN A 32 -26.33 15.22 47.50
N SER A 33 -26.88 14.00 47.52
CA SER A 33 -27.94 13.51 48.41
C SER A 33 -27.69 12.04 48.83
N LEU A 34 -26.73 11.84 49.73
CA LEU A 34 -26.22 10.52 50.07
C LEU A 34 -27.22 9.64 50.83
N THR A 35 -27.23 8.35 50.49
CA THR A 35 -27.88 7.32 51.31
C THR A 35 -26.86 6.66 52.23
N VAL A 36 -27.04 6.85 53.54
CA VAL A 36 -26.19 6.30 54.60
C VAL A 36 -26.72 4.94 55.03
N THR A 37 -25.86 3.94 55.05
CA THR A 37 -26.21 2.58 55.48
C THR A 37 -25.34 2.12 56.63
N GLY A 38 -25.88 1.22 57.44
CA GLY A 38 -25.15 0.70 58.59
C GLY A 38 -25.73 -0.55 59.21
N THR A 39 -25.11 -0.98 60.30
CA THR A 39 -25.50 -2.15 61.09
C THR A 39 -25.82 -1.77 62.53
N LEU A 40 -26.59 -2.64 63.20
CA LEU A 40 -26.99 -2.51 64.60
C LEU A 40 -26.33 -3.59 65.47
N GLY A 41 -25.69 -3.23 66.58
CA GLY A 41 -25.09 -4.17 67.53
C GLY A 41 -23.76 -4.79 67.09
N GLY A 42 -23.04 -4.17 66.14
CA GLY A 42 -21.81 -4.73 65.59
C GLY A 42 -22.05 -5.79 64.51
N ALA A 43 -21.34 -6.93 64.57
CA ALA A 43 -21.48 -8.09 63.67
C ALA A 43 -22.28 -9.25 64.30
N THR A 44 -23.07 -8.98 65.35
CA THR A 44 -23.82 -9.97 66.10
C THR A 44 -25.24 -10.15 65.55
N ALA A 45 -25.59 -11.39 65.19
CA ALA A 45 -26.92 -11.73 64.72
C ALA A 45 -28.00 -11.47 65.79
N GLY A 46 -29.15 -10.94 65.37
CA GLY A 46 -30.33 -10.77 66.23
C GLY A 46 -30.36 -9.49 67.09
N ALA A 47 -29.41 -8.56 66.91
CA ALA A 47 -29.51 -7.23 67.52
C ALA A 47 -30.79 -6.52 67.04
N SER A 48 -31.56 -5.96 67.98
CA SER A 48 -32.81 -5.25 67.71
C SER A 48 -32.93 -4.02 68.61
N LEU A 49 -33.80 -3.09 68.22
CA LEU A 49 -34.15 -1.93 69.04
C LEU A 49 -35.24 -2.33 70.04
N ALA A 50 -35.09 -1.94 71.30
CA ALA A 50 -36.17 -2.02 72.27
C ALA A 50 -37.29 -1.01 71.94
N SER A 51 -38.47 -1.19 72.55
CA SER A 51 -39.61 -0.30 72.31
C SER A 51 -39.26 1.16 72.64
N GLY A 52 -39.41 2.05 71.65
CA GLY A 52 -39.10 3.47 71.76
C GLY A 52 -37.64 3.84 71.52
N GLU A 53 -36.75 2.87 71.22
CA GLU A 53 -35.39 3.17 70.79
C GLU A 53 -35.33 3.54 69.31
N THR A 54 -34.34 4.36 68.93
CA THR A 54 -34.12 4.81 67.55
C THR A 54 -32.64 4.84 67.21
N VAL A 55 -32.29 4.62 65.93
CA VAL A 55 -30.94 4.89 65.41
C VAL A 55 -30.90 6.34 64.92
N ARG A 56 -30.14 7.18 65.61
CA ARG A 56 -29.94 8.60 65.29
C ARG A 56 -28.69 8.77 64.44
N ILE A 57 -28.81 9.49 63.33
CA ILE A 57 -27.72 9.79 62.41
C ILE A 57 -27.26 11.23 62.62
N TYR A 58 -25.95 11.40 62.65
CA TYR A 58 -25.27 12.68 62.84
C TYR A 58 -24.26 12.92 61.74
N ASP A 59 -24.08 14.19 61.37
CA ASP A 59 -22.93 14.67 60.60
C ASP A 59 -22.09 15.58 61.50
N GLY A 60 -20.93 15.08 61.91
CA GLY A 60 -20.17 15.65 63.03
C GLY A 60 -21.02 15.70 64.30
N ALA A 61 -21.28 16.90 64.81
CA ALA A 61 -22.14 17.12 65.97
C ALA A 61 -23.62 17.39 65.60
N THR A 62 -23.95 17.55 64.32
CA THR A 62 -25.28 17.94 63.86
C THR A 62 -26.17 16.71 63.74
N TYR A 63 -27.28 16.68 64.48
CA TYR A 63 -28.30 15.64 64.33
C TYR A 63 -29.07 15.83 63.02
N LEU A 64 -29.14 14.79 62.19
CA LEU A 64 -29.81 14.81 60.89
C LEU A 64 -31.19 14.16 60.92
N GLY A 65 -31.36 13.08 61.69
CA GLY A 65 -32.62 12.36 61.73
C GLY A 65 -32.48 10.93 62.24
N ASN A 66 -33.59 10.19 62.21
CA ASN A 66 -33.64 8.79 62.58
C ASN A 66 -33.55 7.91 61.33
N ALA A 67 -32.75 6.85 61.39
CA ALA A 67 -32.67 5.84 60.33
C ALA A 67 -33.84 4.87 60.38
N THR A 68 -34.14 4.27 59.23
CA THR A 68 -35.07 3.15 59.09
C THR A 68 -34.31 1.86 59.36
N VAL A 69 -34.72 1.09 60.37
CA VAL A 69 -34.06 -0.16 60.77
C VAL A 69 -34.78 -1.38 60.18
N SER A 70 -34.02 -2.27 59.58
CA SER A 70 -34.46 -3.59 59.09
C SER A 70 -33.90 -4.67 59.99
N VAL A 71 -34.75 -5.24 60.85
CA VAL A 71 -34.38 -6.30 61.79
C VAL A 71 -34.49 -7.67 61.11
N VAL A 72 -33.44 -8.49 61.21
CA VAL A 72 -33.46 -9.87 60.70
C VAL A 72 -33.16 -10.86 61.83
N GLY A 73 -34.02 -11.88 61.99
CA GLY A 73 -33.98 -12.78 63.14
C GLY A 73 -32.79 -13.76 63.17
N SER A 74 -32.22 -14.10 62.01
CA SER A 74 -31.10 -15.05 61.86
C SER A 74 -29.85 -14.41 61.25
N GLY A 75 -29.75 -13.07 61.24
CA GLY A 75 -28.64 -12.34 60.61
C GLY A 75 -28.35 -10.99 61.28
N GLN A 76 -27.45 -10.23 60.67
CA GLN A 76 -27.07 -8.90 61.12
C GLN A 76 -28.17 -7.88 60.73
N SER A 77 -28.79 -7.24 61.72
CA SER A 77 -29.75 -6.15 61.47
C SER A 77 -29.04 -4.95 60.86
N THR A 78 -29.66 -4.36 59.85
CA THR A 78 -29.15 -3.21 59.09
C THR A 78 -30.08 -2.02 59.22
N TRP A 79 -29.60 -0.84 58.83
CA TRP A 79 -30.40 0.37 58.76
C TRP A 79 -29.98 1.23 57.58
N SER A 80 -30.89 2.09 57.14
CA SER A 80 -30.66 3.08 56.08
C SER A 80 -31.25 4.44 56.44
N PHE A 81 -30.56 5.50 56.04
CA PHE A 81 -30.95 6.89 56.21
C PHE A 81 -30.62 7.67 54.95
N ILE A 82 -31.58 8.45 54.45
CA ILE A 82 -31.36 9.35 53.30
C ILE A 82 -31.07 10.74 53.86
N ASP A 83 -29.89 11.28 53.57
CA ASP A 83 -29.61 12.68 53.86
C ASP A 83 -30.35 13.57 52.87
N SER A 84 -31.41 14.23 53.33
CA SER A 84 -32.25 15.12 52.50
C SER A 84 -31.62 16.49 52.20
N ARG A 85 -30.43 16.78 52.75
CA ARG A 85 -29.69 18.01 52.43
C ARG A 85 -29.15 17.90 51.01
N THR A 86 -29.15 19.02 50.28
CA THR A 86 -28.35 19.16 49.05
C THR A 86 -26.94 19.59 49.42
N LEU A 87 -26.01 18.64 49.45
CA LEU A 87 -24.62 18.87 49.79
C LEU A 87 -23.91 19.65 48.67
N ALA A 88 -23.12 20.67 49.03
CA ALA A 88 -22.39 21.48 48.06
C ALA A 88 -21.15 20.75 47.52
N ASN A 89 -20.67 21.15 46.34
CA ASN A 89 -19.36 20.71 45.84
C ASN A 89 -18.25 20.99 46.86
N ALA A 90 -17.30 20.06 46.97
CA ALA A 90 -16.21 20.04 47.95
C ALA A 90 -16.66 19.97 49.43
N GLN A 91 -17.95 19.74 49.71
CA GLN A 91 -18.41 19.55 51.08
C GLN A 91 -18.04 18.14 51.58
N THR A 92 -17.29 18.08 52.67
CA THR A 92 -17.01 16.84 53.39
C THR A 92 -18.08 16.60 54.46
N VAL A 93 -18.64 15.40 54.47
CA VAL A 93 -19.56 14.89 55.49
C VAL A 93 -18.84 13.87 56.39
N SER A 94 -19.30 13.74 57.64
CA SER A 94 -18.73 12.84 58.64
C SER A 94 -19.84 12.15 59.43
N TYR A 95 -20.37 11.07 58.85
CA TYR A 95 -21.53 10.39 59.40
C TYR A 95 -21.18 9.49 60.59
N THR A 96 -21.96 9.61 61.66
CA THR A 96 -21.96 8.66 62.77
C THR A 96 -23.39 8.23 63.10
N ALA A 97 -23.51 7.06 63.72
CA ALA A 97 -24.78 6.53 64.19
C ALA A 97 -24.71 6.27 65.69
N GLN A 98 -25.81 6.55 66.41
CA GLN A 98 -25.97 6.29 67.83
C GLN A 98 -27.37 5.72 68.08
N VAL A 99 -27.52 4.86 69.08
CA VAL A 99 -28.84 4.40 69.52
C VAL A 99 -29.28 5.26 70.69
N ALA A 100 -30.51 5.76 70.63
CA ALA A 100 -31.12 6.59 71.67
C ALA A 100 -32.37 5.94 72.24
N ASP A 101 -32.54 5.99 73.56
CA ASP A 101 -33.80 5.64 74.23
C ASP A 101 -34.83 6.79 74.15
N SER A 102 -36.04 6.56 74.69
CA SER A 102 -37.12 7.56 74.72
C SER A 102 -36.82 8.78 75.60
N ALA A 103 -35.83 8.69 76.50
CA ALA A 103 -35.32 9.79 77.33
C ALA A 103 -34.10 10.48 76.71
N LEU A 104 -33.70 10.09 75.49
CA LEU A 104 -32.54 10.58 74.75
C LEU A 104 -31.18 10.28 75.40
N ASN A 105 -31.09 9.25 76.24
CA ASN A 105 -29.79 8.68 76.59
C ASN A 105 -29.22 7.96 75.36
N GLN A 106 -27.97 8.25 74.99
CA GLN A 106 -27.36 7.75 73.75
C GLN A 106 -26.15 6.87 74.02
N THR A 107 -25.94 5.89 73.14
CA THR A 107 -24.67 5.16 73.08
C THR A 107 -23.52 6.09 72.67
N ALA A 108 -22.29 5.67 72.89
CA ALA A 108 -21.14 6.34 72.28
C ALA A 108 -21.27 6.36 70.74
N ALA A 109 -20.75 7.41 70.11
CA ALA A 109 -20.65 7.48 68.66
C ALA A 109 -19.72 6.37 68.14
N GLY A 110 -20.13 5.70 67.06
CA GLY A 110 -19.24 4.83 66.29
C GLY A 110 -18.15 5.61 65.54
N THR A 111 -17.27 4.88 64.86
CA THR A 111 -16.27 5.49 63.95
C THR A 111 -16.96 6.28 62.86
N ALA A 112 -16.46 7.49 62.58
CA ALA A 112 -16.98 8.34 61.53
C ALA A 112 -16.75 7.75 60.13
N TYR A 113 -17.79 7.79 59.30
CA TYR A 113 -17.72 7.45 57.89
C TYR A 113 -17.77 8.73 57.08
N THR A 114 -16.67 9.06 56.41
CA THR A 114 -16.54 10.34 55.71
C THR A 114 -16.68 10.17 54.20
N ALA A 115 -17.17 11.20 53.53
CA ALA A 115 -17.10 11.34 52.08
C ALA A 115 -17.03 12.83 51.72
N THR A 116 -16.52 13.13 50.53
CA THR A 116 -16.54 14.49 49.98
C THR A 116 -17.33 14.50 48.68
N VAL A 117 -18.30 15.41 48.58
CA VAL A 117 -19.03 15.62 47.33
C VAL A 117 -18.12 16.30 46.33
N ASP A 118 -17.99 15.70 45.15
CA ASP A 118 -17.19 16.20 44.04
C ASP A 118 -18.02 16.05 42.77
N ILE A 119 -18.52 17.17 42.26
CA ILE A 119 -19.33 17.24 41.03
C ILE A 119 -18.59 17.98 39.91
N THR A 120 -17.28 18.18 40.07
CA THR A 120 -16.48 19.02 39.17
C THR A 120 -15.65 18.14 38.25
N ALA A 121 -15.97 18.15 36.96
CA ALA A 121 -15.12 17.49 35.98
C ALA A 121 -13.70 18.07 35.95
N PRO A 122 -12.69 17.26 35.59
CA PRO A 122 -11.33 17.73 35.33
C PRO A 122 -11.26 18.96 34.41
N ALA A 123 -10.31 19.85 34.66
CA ALA A 123 -10.14 21.06 33.85
C ALA A 123 -9.46 20.78 32.49
N ASN A 124 -8.64 19.73 32.42
CA ASN A 124 -7.93 19.33 31.20
C ASN A 124 -8.74 18.29 30.43
N SER A 125 -9.00 18.54 29.15
CA SER A 125 -9.59 17.56 28.24
C SER A 125 -8.51 16.73 27.52
N ALA A 126 -8.92 15.62 26.90
CA ALA A 126 -8.08 14.81 26.04
C ALA A 126 -8.71 14.73 24.64
N ALA A 127 -7.88 14.53 23.61
CA ALA A 127 -8.31 14.32 22.24
C ALA A 127 -7.52 13.17 21.61
N VAL A 128 -8.20 12.34 20.83
CA VAL A 128 -7.57 11.34 19.96
C VAL A 128 -6.95 12.08 18.78
N THR A 129 -5.66 11.88 18.52
CA THR A 129 -4.95 12.56 17.44
C THR A 129 -4.40 11.62 16.38
N GLY A 130 -4.40 10.31 16.65
CA GLY A 130 -3.90 9.34 15.70
C GLY A 130 -4.37 7.92 15.99
N VAL A 131 -4.50 7.14 14.92
CA VAL A 131 -4.68 5.69 14.94
C VAL A 131 -3.61 5.11 14.03
N GLN A 132 -2.85 4.17 14.55
CA GLN A 132 -1.72 3.57 13.86
C GLN A 132 -2.11 2.25 13.21
N ASP A 133 -1.78 2.12 11.93
CA ASP A 133 -1.77 0.88 11.16
C ASP A 133 -0.37 0.24 11.22
N ASN A 134 -0.31 -1.04 11.60
CA ASN A 134 0.93 -1.82 11.68
C ASN A 134 0.91 -3.09 10.81
N VAL A 135 -0.06 -3.22 9.91
CA VAL A 135 -0.26 -4.40 9.07
C VAL A 135 -0.10 -4.02 7.59
N GLY A 136 0.10 -5.03 6.74
CA GLY A 136 0.11 -4.82 5.30
C GLY A 136 1.31 -4.06 4.75
N SER A 137 1.11 -3.53 3.54
CA SER A 137 2.13 -2.75 2.82
C SER A 137 2.02 -1.25 3.05
N VAL A 138 0.86 -0.78 3.54
CA VAL A 138 0.62 0.62 3.91
C VAL A 138 0.51 0.69 5.41
N THR A 139 1.63 1.00 6.07
CA THR A 139 1.69 1.20 7.52
C THR A 139 1.86 2.68 7.84
N GLY A 140 1.41 3.12 9.01
CA GLY A 140 1.49 4.53 9.40
C GLY A 140 0.28 5.03 10.17
N ASN A 141 0.28 6.33 10.48
CA ASN A 141 -0.89 6.97 11.07
C ASN A 141 -2.00 7.11 10.03
N VAL A 142 -3.17 6.57 10.34
CA VAL A 142 -4.38 6.65 9.54
C VAL A 142 -5.16 7.89 9.95
N ALA A 143 -5.43 8.78 9.00
CA ALA A 143 -6.21 9.98 9.24
C ALA A 143 -7.67 9.64 9.62
N SER A 144 -8.32 10.50 10.41
CA SER A 144 -9.74 10.31 10.74
C SER A 144 -10.60 10.29 9.47
N GLY A 145 -11.46 9.29 9.37
CA GLY A 145 -12.26 8.96 8.19
C GLY A 145 -11.59 7.95 7.25
N GLY A 146 -10.34 7.58 7.52
CA GLY A 146 -9.55 6.65 6.71
C GLY A 146 -9.86 5.17 6.95
N ARG A 147 -9.12 4.33 6.23
CA ARG A 147 -9.21 2.86 6.26
C ARG A 147 -7.87 2.24 6.62
N THR A 148 -7.87 1.00 7.12
CA THR A 148 -6.69 0.25 7.54
C THR A 148 -6.94 -1.25 7.43
N ASP A 149 -5.93 -2.04 7.06
CA ASP A 149 -6.01 -3.51 7.10
C ASP A 149 -5.58 -4.10 8.45
N ASP A 150 -5.22 -3.25 9.42
CA ASP A 150 -4.99 -3.62 10.81
C ASP A 150 -6.32 -3.84 11.55
N THR A 151 -6.48 -5.04 12.10
CA THR A 151 -7.66 -5.42 12.91
C THR A 151 -7.48 -5.10 14.40
N SER A 152 -6.31 -4.62 14.80
CA SER A 152 -5.90 -4.34 16.19
C SER A 152 -5.32 -2.93 16.31
N LEU A 153 -6.20 -1.95 16.50
CA LEU A 153 -5.83 -0.53 16.42
C LEU A 153 -5.09 -0.02 17.66
N SER A 154 -4.03 0.75 17.41
CA SER A 154 -3.31 1.50 18.43
C SER A 154 -3.60 3.00 18.31
N LEU A 155 -4.12 3.59 19.38
CA LEU A 155 -4.53 4.98 19.44
C LEU A 155 -3.46 5.81 20.14
N SER A 156 -3.34 7.06 19.70
CA SER A 156 -2.56 8.10 20.37
C SER A 156 -3.37 9.38 20.49
N GLY A 157 -3.01 10.19 21.47
CA GLY A 157 -3.65 11.48 21.66
C GLY A 157 -2.88 12.45 22.54
N THR A 158 -3.46 13.63 22.67
CA THR A 158 -2.91 14.76 23.41
C THR A 158 -3.96 15.35 24.35
N PHE A 159 -3.54 16.26 25.23
CA PHE A 159 -4.43 17.00 26.13
C PHE A 159 -4.78 18.37 25.56
N GLY A 160 -6.06 18.76 25.62
CA GLY A 160 -6.65 19.89 24.89
C GLY A 160 -6.25 21.30 25.36
N SER A 161 -5.49 21.44 26.46
CA SER A 161 -4.86 22.72 26.79
C SER A 161 -3.49 22.79 26.12
N VAL A 162 -3.34 23.73 25.18
CA VAL A 162 -2.10 24.03 24.43
C VAL A 162 -0.99 24.59 25.34
N THR A 163 -1.24 24.69 26.64
CA THR A 163 -0.23 25.10 27.60
C THR A 163 0.72 23.93 27.86
N ALA A 164 2.00 24.09 27.53
CA ALA A 164 3.03 23.14 27.87
C ALA A 164 2.92 22.76 29.37
N GLY A 165 2.94 21.45 29.68
CA GLY A 165 2.75 20.95 31.05
C GLY A 165 1.32 20.59 31.44
N ALA A 166 0.32 20.67 30.54
CA ALA A 166 -0.98 20.06 30.79
C ALA A 166 -0.79 18.55 31.02
N SER A 167 -1.16 18.11 32.23
CA SER A 167 -1.07 16.72 32.68
C SER A 167 -2.28 16.41 33.54
N LEU A 168 -2.45 15.13 33.85
CA LEU A 168 -3.46 14.67 34.77
C LEU A 168 -3.11 15.11 36.20
N ALA A 169 -4.10 15.62 36.93
CA ALA A 169 -3.98 15.74 38.38
C ALA A 169 -3.96 14.34 39.03
N SER A 170 -3.54 14.27 40.29
CA SER A 170 -3.47 13.00 41.01
C SER A 170 -4.84 12.32 41.07
N GLY A 171 -4.91 11.08 40.59
CA GLY A 171 -6.14 10.29 40.56
C GLY A 171 -7.02 10.51 39.33
N GLU A 172 -6.64 11.41 38.42
CA GLU A 172 -7.32 11.52 37.12
C GLU A 172 -6.86 10.41 36.15
N THR A 173 -7.71 10.09 35.17
CA THR A 173 -7.43 9.10 34.12
C THR A 173 -7.95 9.56 32.77
N VAL A 174 -7.32 9.12 31.68
CA VAL A 174 -7.87 9.27 30.32
C VAL A 174 -8.67 8.02 29.98
N ARG A 175 -9.97 8.19 29.75
CA ARG A 175 -10.91 7.13 29.39
C ARG A 175 -11.16 7.15 27.89
N ILE A 176 -11.08 5.98 27.27
CA ILE A 176 -11.29 5.79 25.83
C ILE A 176 -12.65 5.14 25.58
N TYR A 177 -13.34 5.67 24.58
CA TYR A 177 -14.67 5.23 24.19
C TYR A 177 -14.73 4.96 22.68
N ASP A 178 -15.58 4.01 22.30
CA ASP A 178 -16.07 3.82 20.93
C ASP A 178 -17.57 4.08 20.91
N GLY A 179 -17.96 5.23 20.34
CA GLY A 179 -19.29 5.80 20.54
C GLY A 179 -19.56 6.01 22.03
N ALA A 180 -20.59 5.35 22.57
CA ALA A 180 -20.93 5.40 24.00
C ALA A 180 -20.25 4.29 24.84
N THR A 181 -19.56 3.34 24.20
CA THR A 181 -18.99 2.18 24.88
C THR A 181 -17.64 2.52 25.48
N TYR A 182 -17.50 2.40 26.80
CA TYR A 182 -16.20 2.54 27.47
C TYR A 182 -15.32 1.32 27.15
N LEU A 183 -14.10 1.57 26.65
CA LEU A 183 -13.15 0.53 26.29
C LEU A 183 -12.07 0.33 27.36
N GLY A 184 -11.61 1.40 28.00
CA GLY A 184 -10.54 1.32 28.99
C GLY A 184 -9.86 2.65 29.27
N ASN A 185 -8.85 2.59 30.13
CA ASN A 185 -8.00 3.74 30.45
C ASN A 185 -6.74 3.72 29.56
N ALA A 186 -6.36 4.89 29.04
CA ALA A 186 -5.11 5.07 28.30
C ALA A 186 -3.91 5.18 29.23
N THR A 187 -2.73 4.84 28.70
CA THR A 187 -1.44 5.08 29.35
C THR A 187 -0.98 6.49 29.06
N VAL A 188 -0.70 7.28 30.10
CA VAL A 188 -0.24 8.67 29.94
C VAL A 188 1.28 8.74 30.04
N SER A 189 1.88 9.40 29.06
CA SER A 189 3.31 9.70 29.01
C SER A 189 3.51 11.20 29.23
N VAL A 190 4.08 11.56 30.38
CA VAL A 190 4.41 12.94 30.72
C VAL A 190 5.71 13.34 30.03
N VAL A 191 5.67 14.37 29.18
CA VAL A 191 6.86 14.91 28.52
C VAL A 191 7.34 16.12 29.34
N GLY A 192 8.53 16.02 29.95
CA GLY A 192 9.00 16.95 31.00
C GLY A 192 9.09 18.44 30.65
N SER A 193 9.00 18.80 29.36
CA SER A 193 8.95 20.19 28.88
C SER A 193 7.92 20.40 27.75
N GLY A 194 7.07 19.41 27.49
CA GLY A 194 6.13 19.37 26.36
C GLY A 194 4.68 19.12 26.77
N GLN A 195 3.81 18.98 25.78
CA GLN A 195 2.44 18.51 26.00
C GLN A 195 2.49 17.02 26.38
N SER A 196 1.81 16.62 27.46
CA SER A 196 1.67 15.20 27.78
C SER A 196 0.95 14.49 26.62
N THR A 197 1.32 13.26 26.35
CA THR A 197 0.63 12.41 25.36
C THR A 197 0.03 11.20 26.07
N TRP A 198 -0.85 10.51 25.39
CA TRP A 198 -1.37 9.24 25.86
C TRP A 198 -1.46 8.24 24.71
N SER A 199 -1.41 6.96 25.05
CA SER A 199 -1.60 5.85 24.12
C SER A 199 -2.57 4.82 24.67
N TYR A 200 -3.29 4.16 23.77
CA TYR A 200 -4.23 3.10 24.11
C TYR A 200 -4.22 2.02 23.02
N ILE A 201 -4.24 0.75 23.43
CA ILE A 201 -4.37 -0.38 22.52
C ILE A 201 -5.79 -0.89 22.65
N ASP A 202 -6.55 -0.88 21.56
CA ASP A 202 -7.86 -1.52 21.53
C ASP A 202 -7.65 -3.04 21.58
N SER A 203 -8.14 -3.68 22.65
CA SER A 203 -7.97 -5.12 22.85
C SER A 203 -8.95 -5.96 22.02
N ARG A 204 -9.90 -5.32 21.32
CA ARG A 204 -10.83 -5.98 20.42
C ARG A 204 -10.14 -6.30 19.09
N THR A 205 -10.44 -7.46 18.54
CA THR A 205 -10.17 -7.74 17.12
C THR A 205 -11.36 -7.25 16.31
N LEU A 206 -11.15 -6.23 15.49
CA LEU A 206 -12.19 -5.61 14.67
C LEU A 206 -12.38 -6.40 13.36
N ALA A 207 -13.62 -6.52 12.92
CA ALA A 207 -13.96 -7.22 11.69
C ALA A 207 -13.80 -6.32 10.45
N ASN A 208 -13.69 -6.94 9.27
CA ASN A 208 -13.75 -6.20 8.00
C ASN A 208 -15.03 -5.35 7.91
N ASN A 209 -14.90 -4.14 7.38
CA ASN A 209 -15.93 -3.10 7.31
C ASN A 209 -16.49 -2.64 8.67
N GLN A 210 -15.86 -3.00 9.79
CA GLN A 210 -16.23 -2.44 11.08
C GLN A 210 -15.72 -1.01 11.19
N ALA A 211 -16.66 -0.08 11.34
CA ALA A 211 -16.36 1.32 11.66
C ALA A 211 -16.28 1.51 13.18
N VAL A 212 -15.28 2.24 13.63
CA VAL A 212 -15.07 2.66 15.02
C VAL A 212 -15.04 4.18 15.10
N SER A 213 -15.50 4.72 16.23
CA SER A 213 -15.63 6.16 16.47
C SER A 213 -15.02 6.50 17.83
N TYR A 214 -13.70 6.65 17.85
CA TYR A 214 -12.97 6.82 19.09
C TYR A 214 -13.10 8.23 19.66
N THR A 215 -13.39 8.33 20.95
CA THR A 215 -13.28 9.58 21.72
C THR A 215 -12.50 9.34 22.99
N SER A 216 -11.96 10.40 23.57
CA SER A 216 -11.34 10.37 24.88
C SER A 216 -11.94 11.43 25.79
N GLN A 217 -11.99 11.11 27.08
CA GLN A 217 -12.47 11.97 28.16
C GLN A 217 -11.51 11.85 29.34
N VAL A 218 -11.32 12.92 30.10
CA VAL A 218 -10.59 12.86 31.36
C VAL A 218 -11.59 12.70 32.50
N ALA A 219 -11.34 11.75 33.39
CA ALA A 219 -12.16 11.48 34.56
C ALA A 219 -11.36 11.68 35.85
N ASP A 220 -11.98 12.25 36.87
CA ASP A 220 -11.42 12.30 38.23
C ASP A 220 -11.71 11.01 39.04
N SER A 221 -11.45 11.05 40.35
CA SER A 221 -11.69 9.91 41.26
C SER A 221 -13.16 9.74 41.68
N ALA A 222 -14.00 10.77 41.52
CA ALA A 222 -15.45 10.66 41.62
C ALA A 222 -16.11 10.27 40.28
N LEU A 223 -15.28 10.11 39.24
CA LEU A 223 -15.67 9.79 37.86
C LEU A 223 -16.49 10.89 37.17
N ASN A 224 -16.38 12.14 37.64
CA ASN A 224 -16.79 13.29 36.84
C ASN A 224 -15.92 13.35 35.59
N GLN A 225 -16.53 13.59 34.44
CA GLN A 225 -15.85 13.53 33.14
C GLN A 225 -15.91 14.84 32.38
N THR A 226 -14.84 15.16 31.67
CA THR A 226 -14.86 16.21 30.65
C THR A 226 -15.84 15.86 29.53
N VAL A 227 -16.29 16.88 28.80
CA VAL A 227 -16.99 16.64 27.53
C VAL A 227 -16.13 15.80 26.57
N ALA A 228 -16.77 14.91 25.82
CA ALA A 228 -16.10 14.13 24.79
C ALA A 228 -15.52 15.07 23.70
N GLY A 229 -14.29 14.78 23.27
CA GLY A 229 -13.68 15.44 22.13
C GLY A 229 -14.37 15.09 20.80
N THR A 230 -13.86 15.65 19.70
CA THR A 230 -14.29 15.24 18.34
C THR A 230 -13.93 13.78 18.11
N ALA A 231 -14.87 13.01 17.55
CA ALA A 231 -14.64 11.59 17.27
C ALA A 231 -13.59 11.40 16.16
N TYR A 232 -12.67 10.46 16.41
CA TYR A 232 -11.69 9.98 15.43
C TYR A 232 -12.21 8.67 14.85
N THR A 233 -12.66 8.72 13.59
CA THR A 233 -13.35 7.60 12.95
C THR A 233 -12.39 6.79 12.09
N ILE A 234 -12.47 5.47 12.15
CA ILE A 234 -11.66 4.56 11.30
C ILE A 234 -12.55 3.42 10.83
N THR A 235 -12.32 2.92 9.61
CA THR A 235 -12.96 1.68 9.13
C THR A 235 -11.90 0.63 8.83
N VAL A 236 -12.07 -0.56 9.38
CA VAL A 236 -11.19 -1.69 9.04
C VAL A 236 -11.56 -2.23 7.66
N ASP A 237 -10.56 -2.47 6.83
CA ASP A 237 -10.66 -3.01 5.48
C ASP A 237 -9.57 -4.06 5.26
N THR A 238 -9.94 -5.32 5.37
CA THR A 238 -9.04 -6.46 5.14
C THR A 238 -9.38 -7.22 3.87
N GLN A 239 -10.28 -6.66 3.04
CA GLN A 239 -10.85 -7.38 1.91
C GLN A 239 -10.39 -6.76 0.61
N ALA A 240 -9.70 -7.57 -0.20
CA ALA A 240 -9.36 -7.21 -1.56
C ALA A 240 -10.63 -6.85 -2.38
N PRO A 241 -10.48 -5.97 -3.37
CA PRO A 241 -11.53 -5.64 -4.33
C PRO A 241 -12.25 -6.88 -4.88
N ALA A 242 -13.57 -6.77 -5.09
CA ALA A 242 -14.36 -7.87 -5.63
C ALA A 242 -14.09 -8.13 -7.12
N ASN A 243 -13.68 -7.08 -7.85
CA ASN A 243 -13.35 -7.16 -9.27
C ASN A 243 -11.89 -7.57 -9.45
N SER A 244 -11.63 -8.48 -10.39
CA SER A 244 -10.27 -8.87 -10.78
C SER A 244 -9.85 -8.26 -12.12
N ALA A 245 -8.55 -8.29 -12.39
CA ALA A 245 -7.95 -7.88 -13.65
C ALA A 245 -7.18 -9.06 -14.28
N ALA A 246 -7.14 -9.09 -15.61
CA ALA A 246 -6.38 -10.08 -16.37
C ALA A 246 -5.66 -9.41 -17.53
N VAL A 247 -4.43 -9.86 -17.80
CA VAL A 247 -3.69 -9.50 -19.01
C VAL A 247 -4.26 -10.31 -20.17
N THR A 248 -4.68 -9.65 -21.25
CA THR A 248 -5.28 -10.34 -22.41
C THR A 248 -4.44 -10.22 -23.66
N ALA A 249 -3.54 -9.24 -23.71
CA ALA A 249 -2.71 -8.97 -24.87
C ALA A 249 -1.38 -8.34 -24.48
N VAL A 250 -0.34 -8.74 -25.21
CA VAL A 250 0.97 -8.08 -25.26
C VAL A 250 1.19 -7.74 -26.72
N GLN A 251 1.44 -6.47 -27.00
CA GLN A 251 1.55 -5.95 -28.35
C GLN A 251 3.02 -5.84 -28.76
N ASP A 252 3.32 -6.41 -29.94
CA ASP A 252 4.53 -6.14 -30.71
C ASP A 252 4.25 -4.94 -31.63
N ASN A 253 5.06 -3.88 -31.49
CA ASN A 253 5.01 -2.70 -32.34
C ASN A 253 6.28 -2.49 -33.17
N TYR A 254 7.13 -3.53 -33.26
CA TYR A 254 8.44 -3.47 -33.87
C TYR A 254 8.57 -4.42 -35.06
N GLY A 255 9.54 -4.14 -35.94
CA GLY A 255 9.82 -5.01 -37.09
C GLY A 255 8.64 -5.23 -38.04
N VAL A 256 8.64 -6.39 -38.71
CA VAL A 256 7.60 -6.77 -39.69
C VAL A 256 6.40 -7.48 -39.10
N LEU A 257 6.60 -8.24 -38.03
CA LEU A 257 5.57 -9.08 -37.45
C LEU A 257 4.93 -8.37 -36.26
N GLN A 258 4.30 -7.24 -36.54
CA GLN A 258 3.58 -6.47 -35.54
C GLN A 258 2.20 -7.08 -35.27
N GLY A 259 1.76 -7.01 -34.02
CA GLY A 259 0.49 -7.60 -33.64
C GLY A 259 0.46 -8.05 -32.18
N ASN A 260 -0.67 -8.64 -31.80
CA ASN A 260 -0.75 -9.29 -30.50
C ASN A 260 0.13 -10.55 -30.50
N VAL A 261 1.09 -10.59 -29.59
CA VAL A 261 1.92 -11.76 -29.30
C VAL A 261 1.09 -12.73 -28.48
N ALA A 262 0.96 -13.98 -28.94
CA ALA A 262 0.26 -15.00 -28.16
C ALA A 262 1.01 -15.32 -26.86
N ALA A 263 0.29 -15.74 -25.81
CA ALA A 263 0.92 -16.16 -24.57
C ALA A 263 1.89 -17.34 -24.80
N GLY A 264 3.11 -17.20 -24.29
CA GLY A 264 4.24 -18.11 -24.54
C GLY A 264 4.97 -17.88 -25.87
N GLY A 265 4.54 -16.90 -26.68
CA GLY A 265 5.14 -16.56 -27.96
C GLY A 265 6.41 -15.73 -27.84
N THR A 266 6.95 -15.36 -29.01
CA THR A 266 8.13 -14.51 -29.17
C THR A 266 7.82 -13.21 -29.90
N THR A 267 8.66 -12.20 -29.72
CA THR A 267 8.55 -10.85 -30.31
C THR A 267 9.93 -10.25 -30.49
N ASP A 268 10.16 -9.46 -31.54
CA ASP A 268 11.40 -8.68 -31.70
C ASP A 268 11.30 -7.28 -31.08
N ASP A 269 10.15 -6.93 -30.52
CA ASP A 269 9.94 -5.71 -29.74
C ASP A 269 10.57 -5.83 -28.34
N THR A 270 11.44 -4.89 -28.03
CA THR A 270 12.11 -4.80 -26.71
C THR A 270 11.35 -3.89 -25.74
N SER A 271 10.28 -3.23 -26.19
CA SER A 271 9.46 -2.27 -25.45
C SER A 271 7.97 -2.66 -25.45
N LEU A 272 7.62 -3.57 -24.54
CA LEU A 272 6.29 -4.20 -24.59
C LEU A 272 5.19 -3.27 -24.08
N SER A 273 4.08 -3.24 -24.83
CA SER A 273 2.83 -2.62 -24.40
C SER A 273 1.79 -3.70 -24.09
N LEU A 274 1.13 -3.56 -22.95
CA LEU A 274 0.17 -4.53 -22.45
C LEU A 274 -1.24 -3.95 -22.45
N SER A 275 -2.22 -4.82 -22.68
CA SER A 275 -3.61 -4.50 -22.40
C SER A 275 -4.33 -5.69 -21.79
N GLY A 276 -5.43 -5.37 -21.12
CA GLY A 276 -6.21 -6.36 -20.42
C GLY A 276 -7.62 -5.91 -20.12
N THR A 277 -8.30 -6.78 -19.38
CA THR A 277 -9.68 -6.60 -18.96
C THR A 277 -9.76 -6.47 -17.45
N PHE A 278 -10.76 -5.73 -16.98
CA PHE A 278 -11.10 -5.53 -15.59
C PHE A 278 -12.58 -5.85 -15.35
N GLY A 279 -12.93 -6.35 -14.15
CA GLY A 279 -14.33 -6.59 -13.74
C GLY A 279 -14.84 -8.02 -13.92
N GLY A 280 -13.95 -8.97 -14.24
CA GLY A 280 -14.35 -10.33 -14.60
C GLY A 280 -15.29 -10.35 -15.82
N ALA A 281 -16.29 -11.25 -15.83
CA ALA A 281 -17.25 -11.41 -16.94
C ALA A 281 -18.40 -10.38 -16.95
N THR A 282 -18.43 -9.46 -15.98
CA THR A 282 -19.56 -8.54 -15.80
C THR A 282 -19.31 -7.23 -16.55
N ALA A 283 -20.18 -6.93 -17.52
CA ALA A 283 -20.13 -5.67 -18.25
C ALA A 283 -20.39 -4.47 -17.32
N GLY A 284 -19.65 -3.37 -17.51
CA GLY A 284 -19.86 -2.10 -16.79
C GLY A 284 -19.24 -2.04 -15.40
N ALA A 285 -18.36 -2.98 -15.03
CA ALA A 285 -17.61 -2.88 -13.78
C ALA A 285 -16.73 -1.63 -13.77
N SER A 286 -16.81 -0.87 -12.68
CA SER A 286 -15.92 0.26 -12.38
C SER A 286 -15.02 -0.08 -11.20
N LEU A 287 -13.85 0.52 -11.16
CA LEU A 287 -13.07 0.62 -9.92
C LEU A 287 -13.85 1.46 -8.91
N ALA A 288 -13.89 1.02 -7.66
CA ALA A 288 -14.33 1.86 -6.55
C ALA A 288 -13.31 2.98 -6.31
N SER A 289 -13.74 4.02 -5.57
CA SER A 289 -12.86 5.15 -5.25
C SER A 289 -11.60 4.67 -4.53
N GLY A 290 -10.44 4.95 -5.10
CA GLY A 290 -9.14 4.55 -4.53
C GLY A 290 -8.65 3.16 -4.96
N GLU A 291 -9.41 2.40 -5.77
CA GLU A 291 -8.90 1.16 -6.36
C GLU A 291 -8.02 1.42 -7.59
N THR A 292 -7.01 0.56 -7.82
CA THR A 292 -6.13 0.61 -9.01
C THR A 292 -5.91 -0.78 -9.60
N VAL A 293 -5.54 -0.85 -10.88
CA VAL A 293 -5.05 -2.09 -11.53
C VAL A 293 -3.53 -2.08 -11.50
N ARG A 294 -2.92 -3.03 -10.80
CA ARG A 294 -1.47 -3.16 -10.61
C ARG A 294 -0.89 -4.24 -11.52
N ILE A 295 0.18 -3.91 -12.23
CA ILE A 295 0.87 -4.81 -13.16
C ILE A 295 2.16 -5.33 -12.53
N TYR A 296 2.36 -6.63 -12.69
CA TYR A 296 3.50 -7.37 -12.15
C TYR A 296 4.19 -8.17 -13.25
N ASP A 297 5.52 -8.26 -13.18
CA ASP A 297 6.30 -9.30 -13.84
C ASP A 297 6.75 -10.32 -12.79
N SER A 298 6.16 -11.51 -12.83
CA SER A 298 6.26 -12.50 -11.76
C SER A 298 5.81 -11.91 -10.41
N ALA A 299 6.75 -11.61 -9.50
CA ALA A 299 6.47 -11.00 -8.20
C ALA A 299 6.83 -9.50 -8.14
N THR A 300 7.47 -8.97 -9.19
CA THR A 300 7.96 -7.59 -9.23
C THR A 300 6.85 -6.66 -9.69
N TYR A 301 6.48 -5.69 -8.84
CA TYR A 301 5.55 -4.62 -9.21
C TYR A 301 6.18 -3.69 -10.26
N LEU A 302 5.48 -3.48 -11.38
CA LEU A 302 5.94 -2.60 -12.46
C LEU A 302 5.28 -1.23 -12.43
N GLY A 303 4.00 -1.17 -12.05
CA GLY A 303 3.24 0.09 -12.02
C GLY A 303 1.72 -0.11 -12.09
N ASP A 304 1.00 1.01 -11.99
CA ASP A 304 -0.45 1.05 -12.13
C ASP A 304 -0.85 1.24 -13.61
N ALA A 305 -1.86 0.52 -14.06
CA ALA A 305 -2.39 0.61 -15.41
C ALA A 305 -3.40 1.77 -15.55
N SER A 306 -3.53 2.29 -16.78
CA SER A 306 -4.59 3.23 -17.14
C SER A 306 -5.88 2.46 -17.45
N VAL A 307 -6.96 2.77 -16.74
CA VAL A 307 -8.24 2.05 -16.88
C VAL A 307 -9.25 2.87 -17.70
N THR A 308 -9.87 2.21 -18.67
CA THR A 308 -11.00 2.75 -19.44
C THR A 308 -12.26 1.99 -19.07
N VAL A 309 -13.16 2.68 -18.35
CA VAL A 309 -14.48 2.13 -17.98
C VAL A 309 -15.46 2.36 -19.13
N VAL A 310 -16.13 1.30 -19.56
CA VAL A 310 -17.18 1.38 -20.59
C VAL A 310 -18.54 1.07 -19.97
N GLY A 311 -19.53 1.94 -20.20
CA GLY A 311 -20.87 1.81 -19.60
C GLY A 311 -21.68 0.60 -20.10
N SER A 312 -21.31 0.03 -21.25
CA SER A 312 -21.86 -1.21 -21.79
C SER A 312 -20.72 -2.04 -22.40
N GLY A 313 -20.32 -3.11 -21.73
CA GLY A 313 -19.22 -3.99 -22.15
C GLY A 313 -18.19 -4.24 -21.04
N GLN A 314 -17.18 -5.06 -21.31
CA GLN A 314 -16.08 -5.32 -20.36
C GLN A 314 -15.12 -4.12 -20.34
N SER A 315 -14.84 -3.58 -19.15
CA SER A 315 -13.86 -2.51 -18.97
C SER A 315 -12.45 -3.00 -19.28
N THR A 316 -11.62 -2.13 -19.84
CA THR A 316 -10.26 -2.46 -20.27
C THR A 316 -9.22 -1.62 -19.56
N TRP A 317 -7.97 -2.04 -19.63
CA TRP A 317 -6.83 -1.28 -19.15
C TRP A 317 -5.65 -1.43 -20.11
N SER A 318 -4.75 -0.46 -20.08
CA SER A 318 -3.48 -0.45 -20.81
C SER A 318 -2.31 -0.09 -19.90
N PHE A 319 -1.16 -0.67 -20.15
CA PHE A 319 0.08 -0.42 -19.43
C PHE A 319 1.27 -0.52 -20.39
N ASN A 320 2.21 0.42 -20.31
CA ASN A 320 3.45 0.35 -21.08
C ASN A 320 4.56 -0.08 -20.12
N ASP A 321 5.25 -1.16 -20.42
CA ASP A 321 6.43 -1.54 -19.65
C ASP A 321 7.54 -0.52 -19.90
N GLY A 322 7.99 0.16 -18.84
CA GLY A 322 9.05 1.16 -18.92
C GLY A 322 10.46 0.57 -19.07
N ARG A 323 10.59 -0.77 -19.05
CA ARG A 323 11.86 -1.48 -19.22
C ARG A 323 12.17 -1.68 -20.70
N ILE A 324 13.46 -1.66 -21.05
CA ILE A 324 13.96 -2.18 -22.33
C ILE A 324 14.45 -3.60 -22.09
N LEU A 325 13.77 -4.56 -22.70
CA LEU A 325 14.05 -5.98 -22.55
C LEU A 325 15.18 -6.42 -23.49
N THR A 326 15.93 -7.45 -23.10
CA THR A 326 17.04 -7.98 -23.90
C THR A 326 16.63 -9.23 -24.67
N ASN A 327 17.37 -9.57 -25.72
CA ASN A 327 17.21 -10.84 -26.43
C ASN A 327 17.21 -12.04 -25.47
N ALA A 328 16.35 -13.02 -25.76
CA ALA A 328 16.05 -14.20 -24.95
C ALA A 328 15.46 -13.94 -23.55
N GLN A 329 15.08 -12.69 -23.22
CA GLN A 329 14.42 -12.39 -21.96
C GLN A 329 12.94 -12.78 -22.03
N THR A 330 12.52 -13.66 -21.12
CA THR A 330 11.12 -13.99 -20.91
C THR A 330 10.54 -13.16 -19.77
N VAL A 331 9.41 -12.50 -20.02
CA VAL A 331 8.57 -11.82 -19.02
C VAL A 331 7.34 -12.66 -18.71
N SER A 332 6.77 -12.47 -17.52
CA SER A 332 5.59 -13.21 -17.05
C SER A 332 4.59 -12.26 -16.40
N TYR A 333 3.74 -11.63 -17.21
CA TYR A 333 2.88 -10.55 -16.75
C TYR A 333 1.63 -11.04 -16.04
N THR A 334 1.30 -10.44 -14.91
CA THR A 334 0.01 -10.59 -14.24
C THR A 334 -0.57 -9.22 -13.88
N ALA A 335 -1.90 -9.17 -13.75
CA ALA A 335 -2.62 -7.99 -13.27
C ALA A 335 -3.40 -8.34 -12.01
N ARG A 336 -3.52 -7.37 -11.11
CA ARG A 336 -4.30 -7.45 -9.86
C ARG A 336 -5.06 -6.15 -9.66
N VAL A 337 -6.13 -6.20 -8.87
CA VAL A 337 -6.81 -4.99 -8.42
C VAL A 337 -6.48 -4.78 -6.95
N ALA A 338 -6.06 -3.56 -6.59
CA ALA A 338 -5.74 -3.16 -5.23
C ALA A 338 -6.72 -2.08 -4.76
N ASP A 339 -7.06 -2.06 -3.47
CA ASP A 339 -7.80 -0.97 -2.84
C ASP A 339 -6.87 0.12 -2.25
N SER A 340 -7.44 1.09 -1.53
CA SER A 340 -6.69 2.20 -0.93
C SER A 340 -5.74 1.81 0.21
N VAL A 341 -5.92 0.62 0.81
CA VAL A 341 -5.04 0.08 1.85
C VAL A 341 -4.17 -1.06 1.31
N MET A 342 -4.19 -1.26 0.00
CA MET A 342 -3.42 -2.24 -0.76
C MET A 342 -3.77 -3.70 -0.46
N ASN A 343 -5.02 -3.99 -0.10
CA ASN A 343 -5.52 -5.35 -0.25
C ASN A 343 -5.64 -5.69 -1.73
N GLU A 344 -5.02 -6.79 -2.18
CA GLU A 344 -4.99 -7.15 -3.59
C GLU A 344 -5.79 -8.42 -3.91
N THR A 345 -6.42 -8.43 -5.08
CA THR A 345 -6.94 -9.68 -5.64
C THR A 345 -5.82 -10.68 -5.90
N ALA A 346 -6.18 -11.96 -5.97
CA ALA A 346 -5.25 -12.97 -6.48
C ALA A 346 -4.74 -12.61 -7.89
N ALA A 347 -3.51 -13.02 -8.20
CA ALA A 347 -2.97 -12.89 -9.54
C ALA A 347 -3.84 -13.68 -10.54
N GLY A 348 -4.13 -13.07 -11.70
CA GLY A 348 -4.66 -13.79 -12.84
C GLY A 348 -3.65 -14.78 -13.44
N THR A 349 -4.05 -15.48 -14.50
CA THR A 349 -3.13 -16.32 -15.28
C THR A 349 -2.02 -15.46 -15.88
N ALA A 350 -0.77 -15.91 -15.75
CA ALA A 350 0.37 -15.19 -16.29
C ALA A 350 0.38 -15.20 -17.83
N TYR A 351 0.65 -14.04 -18.42
CA TYR A 351 0.86 -13.87 -19.85
C TYR A 351 2.36 -13.76 -20.10
N SER A 352 2.97 -14.85 -20.56
CA SER A 352 4.40 -14.86 -20.85
C SER A 352 4.69 -14.47 -22.29
N VAL A 353 5.80 -13.75 -22.49
CA VAL A 353 6.35 -13.41 -23.82
C VAL A 353 7.86 -13.47 -23.72
N THR A 354 8.53 -13.95 -24.76
CA THR A 354 9.99 -13.97 -24.85
C THR A 354 10.46 -13.02 -25.94
N VAL A 355 11.37 -12.11 -25.62
CA VAL A 355 12.00 -11.27 -26.63
C VAL A 355 12.99 -12.11 -27.42
N ASP A 356 12.88 -12.08 -28.74
CA ASP A 356 13.75 -12.73 -29.69
C ASP A 356 14.10 -11.74 -30.81
N THR A 357 15.27 -11.13 -30.71
CA THR A 357 15.80 -10.20 -31.71
C THR A 357 16.80 -10.90 -32.63
N THR A 358 16.81 -12.24 -32.69
CA THR A 358 17.77 -12.97 -33.51
C THR A 358 17.37 -12.95 -34.98
N LEU A 359 18.31 -12.54 -35.84
CA LEU A 359 18.11 -12.62 -37.29
C LEU A 359 18.16 -14.09 -37.76
N PRO A 360 17.37 -14.50 -38.76
CA PRO A 360 17.36 -15.89 -39.26
C PRO A 360 18.65 -16.25 -40.01
N ASP A 361 19.04 -17.53 -40.04
CA ASP A 361 20.30 -17.96 -40.70
C ASP A 361 20.34 -17.69 -42.22
N ASN A 362 19.17 -17.67 -42.86
CA ASN A 362 18.99 -17.26 -44.25
C ASN A 362 17.76 -16.36 -44.34
N LEU A 363 17.81 -15.38 -45.23
CA LEU A 363 16.76 -14.41 -45.43
C LEU A 363 16.45 -14.26 -46.92
N ASN A 364 15.26 -14.70 -47.34
CA ASN A 364 14.78 -14.50 -48.70
C ASN A 364 13.77 -13.35 -48.72
N LEU A 365 14.16 -12.25 -49.33
CA LEU A 365 13.36 -11.02 -49.41
C LEU A 365 12.69 -10.84 -50.78
N GLY A 366 12.83 -11.81 -51.68
CA GLY A 366 12.34 -11.76 -53.05
C GLY A 366 13.15 -10.80 -53.94
N THR A 367 12.58 -10.45 -55.08
CA THR A 367 13.24 -9.56 -56.05
C THR A 367 12.85 -8.10 -55.81
N VAL A 368 13.84 -7.24 -55.60
CA VAL A 368 13.70 -5.77 -55.43
C VAL A 368 14.65 -5.09 -56.40
N SER A 369 14.16 -4.13 -57.19
CA SER A 369 14.97 -3.40 -58.19
C SER A 369 15.82 -4.30 -59.10
N ASP A 370 15.22 -5.39 -59.58
CA ASP A 370 15.85 -6.45 -60.39
C ASP A 370 16.99 -7.23 -59.70
N ILE A 371 17.09 -7.16 -58.37
CA ILE A 371 18.01 -7.95 -57.55
C ILE A 371 17.20 -8.96 -56.73
N ASN A 372 17.51 -10.24 -56.90
CA ASN A 372 16.99 -11.28 -56.02
C ASN A 372 17.75 -11.25 -54.69
N LEU A 373 17.10 -10.76 -53.64
CA LEU A 373 17.67 -10.60 -52.31
C LEU A 373 17.53 -11.89 -51.51
N ASN A 374 18.25 -12.93 -51.95
CA ASN A 374 18.42 -14.16 -51.20
C ASN A 374 19.74 -14.11 -50.42
N LEU A 375 19.65 -13.82 -49.12
CA LEU A 375 20.78 -13.61 -48.24
C LEU A 375 21.07 -14.90 -47.48
N ILE A 376 22.28 -15.43 -47.65
CA ILE A 376 22.69 -16.71 -47.07
C ILE A 376 23.98 -16.58 -46.26
N ASN A 377 24.33 -17.65 -45.54
CA ASN A 377 25.58 -17.75 -44.78
C ASN A 377 25.75 -16.58 -43.80
N LYS A 378 24.76 -16.39 -42.92
CA LYS A 378 24.80 -15.42 -41.83
C LYS A 378 26.11 -15.51 -41.04
N VAL A 379 26.71 -14.37 -40.80
CA VAL A 379 27.90 -14.20 -39.96
C VAL A 379 27.62 -13.11 -38.93
N THR A 380 27.88 -13.39 -37.66
CA THR A 380 27.83 -12.38 -36.59
C THR A 380 29.25 -12.10 -36.12
N MET A 381 29.70 -10.87 -36.32
CA MET A 381 31.03 -10.41 -35.95
C MET A 381 31.16 -10.23 -34.43
N ALA A 382 32.39 -10.14 -33.93
CA ALA A 382 32.67 -9.88 -32.51
C ALA A 382 32.11 -8.54 -32.01
N ASN A 383 31.94 -7.55 -32.91
CA ASN A 383 31.30 -6.27 -32.61
C ASN A 383 29.76 -6.32 -32.65
N GLY A 384 29.17 -7.49 -32.91
CA GLY A 384 27.72 -7.71 -32.95
C GLY A 384 27.05 -7.39 -34.29
N LYS A 385 27.77 -6.83 -35.28
CA LYS A 385 27.22 -6.61 -36.63
C LYS A 385 26.97 -7.96 -37.31
N VAL A 386 25.84 -8.07 -38.00
CA VAL A 386 25.45 -9.29 -38.72
C VAL A 386 25.51 -9.04 -40.22
N TYR A 387 26.24 -9.90 -40.93
CA TYR A 387 26.40 -9.85 -42.37
C TYR A 387 25.90 -11.12 -43.04
N TYR A 388 25.44 -10.98 -44.28
CA TYR A 388 25.03 -12.07 -45.14
C TYR A 388 25.68 -11.93 -46.51
N PHE A 389 25.91 -13.06 -47.15
CA PHE A 389 26.28 -13.13 -48.56
C PHE A 389 25.04 -13.03 -49.43
N LEU A 390 25.07 -12.18 -50.46
CA LEU A 390 24.00 -12.11 -51.47
C LEU A 390 24.15 -13.27 -52.47
N ASP A 391 23.29 -14.28 -52.38
CA ASP A 391 23.12 -15.31 -53.42
C ASP A 391 22.07 -14.85 -54.43
N ILE A 392 22.49 -14.01 -55.37
CA ILE A 392 21.57 -13.44 -56.37
C ILE A 392 21.01 -14.52 -57.32
N SER A 393 21.72 -15.64 -57.46
CA SER A 393 21.33 -16.76 -58.31
C SER A 393 20.21 -17.62 -57.68
N ALA A 394 20.06 -17.53 -56.36
CA ALA A 394 19.19 -18.36 -55.52
C ALA A 394 19.40 -19.87 -55.71
N ASP A 395 20.65 -20.28 -55.93
CA ASP A 395 21.02 -21.70 -55.96
C ASP A 395 21.37 -22.26 -54.57
N GLY A 396 21.40 -21.40 -53.55
CA GLY A 396 21.68 -21.73 -52.15
C GLY A 396 23.17 -21.85 -51.84
N THR A 397 24.06 -21.49 -52.77
CA THR A 397 25.50 -21.59 -52.61
C THR A 397 26.20 -20.28 -52.95
N ALA A 398 27.25 -19.93 -52.21
CA ALA A 398 28.07 -18.78 -52.56
C ALA A 398 29.02 -19.16 -53.71
N GLY A 399 28.90 -18.49 -54.86
CA GLY A 399 29.58 -18.88 -56.08
C GLY A 399 29.84 -17.75 -57.07
N TYR A 400 30.40 -18.15 -58.22
CA TYR A 400 30.73 -17.21 -59.31
C TYR A 400 29.49 -16.58 -59.98
N GLY A 401 28.33 -17.22 -59.82
CA GLY A 401 27.03 -16.75 -60.31
C GLY A 401 26.47 -15.55 -59.54
N ASP A 402 27.01 -15.25 -58.36
CA ASP A 402 26.43 -14.28 -57.43
C ASP A 402 26.96 -12.85 -57.57
N ARG A 403 27.66 -12.58 -58.66
CA ARG A 403 28.28 -11.28 -58.90
C ARG A 403 27.31 -10.31 -59.54
N ILE A 404 27.43 -9.05 -59.14
CA ILE A 404 26.58 -7.95 -59.57
C ILE A 404 27.42 -6.71 -59.86
N THR A 405 26.90 -5.85 -60.72
CA THR A 405 27.45 -4.52 -61.01
C THR A 405 27.00 -3.52 -59.96
N HIS A 406 27.86 -2.58 -59.59
CA HIS A 406 27.50 -1.54 -58.64
C HIS A 406 26.35 -0.65 -59.16
N VAL A 407 26.23 -0.45 -60.47
CA VAL A 407 25.06 0.21 -61.10
C VAL A 407 23.71 -0.39 -60.68
N ARG A 408 23.66 -1.71 -60.43
CA ARG A 408 22.44 -2.36 -59.96
C ARG A 408 22.22 -2.13 -58.46
N LEU A 409 23.30 -2.04 -57.68
CA LEU A 409 23.25 -1.65 -56.27
C LEU A 409 22.78 -0.20 -56.12
N ASP A 410 23.28 0.73 -56.93
CA ASP A 410 22.80 2.12 -56.97
C ASP A 410 21.29 2.19 -57.27
N ASN A 411 20.79 1.33 -58.16
CA ASN A 411 19.35 1.24 -58.42
C ASN A 411 18.55 0.69 -57.23
N LEU A 412 19.12 -0.25 -56.48
CA LEU A 412 18.49 -0.80 -55.27
C LEU A 412 18.50 0.19 -54.11
N LEU A 413 19.63 0.88 -53.87
CA LEU A 413 19.90 1.64 -52.66
C LEU A 413 19.59 3.13 -52.82
N ASN A 414 19.81 3.71 -53.99
CA ASN A 414 19.76 5.16 -54.19
C ASN A 414 19.10 5.58 -55.52
N GLY A 415 18.16 4.78 -56.01
CA GLY A 415 17.34 5.12 -57.18
C GLY A 415 18.15 5.46 -58.44
N SER A 416 19.26 4.75 -58.67
CA SER A 416 20.23 4.93 -59.77
C SER A 416 21.17 6.12 -59.63
N ALA A 417 21.15 6.86 -58.52
CA ALA A 417 22.24 7.76 -58.17
C ALA A 417 23.35 6.96 -57.47
N ASP A 418 24.61 7.40 -57.59
CA ASP A 418 25.73 6.75 -56.90
C ASP A 418 25.46 6.66 -55.39
N THR A 419 25.62 5.46 -54.86
CA THR A 419 25.60 5.17 -53.42
C THR A 419 26.68 5.99 -52.72
N VAL A 420 26.39 6.53 -51.53
CA VAL A 420 27.38 7.27 -50.73
C VAL A 420 27.25 6.94 -49.25
N ASP A 421 28.35 7.05 -48.50
CA ASP A 421 28.30 6.92 -47.06
C ASP A 421 27.75 8.19 -46.41
N THR A 422 26.52 8.10 -45.92
CA THR A 422 25.78 9.16 -45.22
C THR A 422 25.65 8.92 -43.71
N GLN A 423 26.05 7.74 -43.23
CA GLN A 423 25.93 7.32 -41.83
C GLN A 423 27.32 7.08 -41.21
N THR A 424 28.02 8.18 -40.90
CA THR A 424 29.41 8.16 -40.42
C THR A 424 29.61 7.51 -39.05
N THR A 425 28.54 7.26 -38.30
CA THR A 425 28.56 6.54 -37.02
C THR A 425 28.11 5.07 -37.15
N GLY A 426 27.95 4.59 -38.38
CA GLY A 426 27.38 3.28 -38.70
C GLY A 426 25.89 3.34 -38.98
N ALA A 427 25.40 2.34 -39.70
CA ALA A 427 24.01 2.25 -40.10
C ALA A 427 23.05 2.06 -38.90
N VAL A 428 21.89 2.71 -38.98
CA VAL A 428 20.84 2.70 -37.97
C VAL A 428 19.67 1.85 -38.47
N LYS A 429 19.20 0.92 -37.65
CA LYS A 429 18.05 0.07 -37.97
C LYS A 429 16.79 0.92 -38.23
N GLY A 430 16.05 0.59 -39.28
CA GLY A 430 14.83 1.28 -39.67
C GLY A 430 15.06 2.58 -40.44
N VAL A 431 16.31 2.93 -40.77
CA VAL A 431 16.67 4.15 -41.49
C VAL A 431 17.11 3.81 -42.91
N ASP A 432 16.41 4.41 -43.87
CA ASP A 432 16.68 4.37 -45.31
C ASP A 432 17.54 5.57 -45.70
N ASP A 433 18.63 5.36 -46.44
CA ASP A 433 19.53 6.41 -46.93
C ASP A 433 20.28 5.98 -48.21
N GLU A 434 21.26 6.76 -48.66
CA GLU A 434 21.98 6.52 -49.90
C GLU A 434 22.80 5.22 -49.93
N ARG A 435 22.94 4.46 -48.83
CA ARG A 435 23.57 3.13 -48.78
C ARG A 435 22.76 2.07 -48.04
N THR A 436 21.54 2.38 -47.62
CA THR A 436 20.65 1.45 -46.95
C THR A 436 19.32 1.32 -47.69
N VAL A 437 18.73 0.13 -47.64
CA VAL A 437 17.37 -0.10 -48.16
C VAL A 437 16.53 -0.86 -47.15
N LEU A 438 15.30 -0.38 -46.90
CA LEU A 438 14.30 -1.10 -46.10
C LEU A 438 13.53 -2.11 -46.95
N VAL A 439 13.72 -3.40 -46.66
CA VAL A 439 13.04 -4.49 -47.37
C VAL A 439 12.44 -5.47 -46.36
N ASN A 440 11.12 -5.63 -46.39
CA ASN A 440 10.36 -6.43 -45.44
C ASN A 440 10.86 -6.20 -43.99
N GLY A 441 10.95 -4.92 -43.60
CA GLY A 441 11.36 -4.43 -42.27
C GLY A 441 12.78 -4.75 -41.80
N TYR A 442 13.61 -5.36 -42.64
CA TYR A 442 15.05 -5.42 -42.44
C TYR A 442 15.72 -4.20 -43.06
N THR A 443 16.74 -3.68 -42.38
CA THR A 443 17.61 -2.66 -42.98
C THR A 443 18.80 -3.36 -43.62
N LEU A 444 18.84 -3.38 -44.95
CA LEU A 444 20.00 -3.88 -45.68
C LEU A 444 20.96 -2.73 -45.88
N VAL A 445 22.23 -2.93 -45.55
CA VAL A 445 23.27 -1.91 -45.58
C VAL A 445 24.38 -2.39 -46.48
N LEU A 446 24.69 -1.63 -47.52
CA LEU A 446 25.92 -1.85 -48.27
C LEU A 446 27.10 -1.34 -47.42
N PRO A 447 28.04 -2.20 -47.00
CA PRO A 447 29.09 -1.81 -46.08
C PRO A 447 30.08 -0.86 -46.76
N THR A 448 30.68 0.04 -45.99
CA THR A 448 31.84 0.81 -46.44
C THR A 448 33.08 -0.08 -46.61
N MET A 449 34.13 0.42 -47.27
CA MET A 449 35.41 -0.30 -47.33
C MET A 449 35.96 -0.59 -45.94
N ASP A 450 35.85 0.36 -45.01
CA ASP A 450 36.30 0.18 -43.63
C ASP A 450 35.50 -0.93 -42.93
N GLU A 451 34.18 -1.01 -43.12
CA GLU A 451 33.34 -2.06 -42.55
C GLU A 451 33.62 -3.45 -43.15
N LEU A 452 33.90 -3.54 -44.46
CA LEU A 452 34.35 -4.79 -45.07
C LEU A 452 35.74 -5.21 -44.57
N LEU A 453 36.62 -4.23 -44.35
CA LEU A 453 37.94 -4.48 -43.79
C LEU A 453 37.84 -4.95 -42.32
N GLU A 454 36.90 -4.41 -41.55
CA GLU A 454 36.57 -4.92 -40.22
C GLU A 454 36.07 -6.37 -40.30
N LEU A 455 35.19 -6.70 -41.25
CA LEU A 455 34.70 -8.07 -41.47
C LEU A 455 35.85 -9.04 -41.79
N TYR A 456 36.83 -8.62 -42.60
CA TYR A 456 38.06 -9.38 -42.83
C TYR A 456 38.94 -9.50 -41.56
N ASN A 457 38.98 -8.48 -40.71
CA ASN A 457 39.84 -8.49 -39.52
C ASN A 457 39.22 -9.18 -38.30
N ASP A 458 37.92 -9.53 -38.35
CA ASP A 458 37.25 -10.30 -37.30
C ASP A 458 37.95 -11.66 -37.10
N PRO A 459 38.00 -12.24 -35.89
CA PRO A 459 38.64 -13.54 -35.61
C PRO A 459 38.01 -14.77 -36.32
N LEU A 460 37.24 -14.54 -37.38
CA LEU A 460 36.68 -15.54 -38.27
C LEU A 460 37.72 -16.02 -39.30
N SER A 461 37.37 -17.04 -40.08
CA SER A 461 38.13 -17.36 -41.29
C SER A 461 37.92 -16.27 -42.34
N ASN A 462 38.93 -16.03 -43.20
CA ASN A 462 38.85 -15.09 -44.32
C ASN A 462 38.88 -15.85 -45.66
N PRO A 463 37.77 -15.85 -46.43
CA PRO A 463 36.49 -15.20 -46.15
C PRO A 463 35.70 -15.94 -45.05
N PRO A 464 34.63 -15.33 -44.50
CA PRO A 464 33.78 -15.98 -43.50
C PRO A 464 33.28 -17.37 -43.96
N PRO A 465 33.02 -18.32 -43.05
CA PRO A 465 32.60 -19.66 -43.44
C PRO A 465 31.38 -19.65 -44.36
N GLY A 466 31.46 -20.37 -45.47
CA GLY A 466 30.40 -20.45 -46.48
C GLY A 466 30.42 -19.32 -47.52
N TRP A 467 31.25 -18.29 -47.35
CA TRP A 467 31.38 -17.19 -48.32
C TRP A 467 32.36 -17.52 -49.44
N TYR A 468 32.21 -16.86 -50.59
CA TYR A 468 33.08 -17.05 -51.74
C TYR A 468 34.38 -16.25 -51.57
N SER A 469 35.53 -16.86 -51.91
CA SER A 469 36.84 -16.22 -51.84
C SER A 469 37.04 -15.21 -52.98
N ALA A 470 36.62 -13.96 -52.78
CA ALA A 470 36.66 -12.91 -53.81
C ALA A 470 36.70 -11.48 -53.21
N SER A 471 36.62 -10.49 -54.11
CA SER A 471 36.37 -9.08 -53.79
C SER A 471 34.87 -8.78 -53.69
N TYR A 472 34.54 -7.88 -52.77
CA TYR A 472 33.18 -7.48 -52.44
C TYR A 472 32.99 -5.98 -52.62
N TRP A 473 31.83 -5.59 -53.17
CA TRP A 473 31.47 -4.19 -53.35
C TRP A 473 31.29 -3.46 -52.02
N SER A 474 31.74 -2.21 -51.98
CA SER A 474 31.48 -1.28 -50.87
C SER A 474 30.61 -0.10 -51.31
N ALA A 475 30.03 0.59 -50.32
CA ALA A 475 29.37 1.89 -50.50
C ALA A 475 30.36 3.07 -50.58
N THR A 476 31.67 2.83 -50.43
CA THR A 476 32.67 3.90 -50.43
C THR A 476 32.92 4.38 -51.86
N ARG A 477 32.40 5.56 -52.17
CA ARG A 477 32.54 6.20 -53.48
C ARG A 477 33.80 7.07 -53.57
N SER A 478 34.56 6.95 -54.66
CA SER A 478 35.72 7.83 -54.92
C SER A 478 35.43 8.91 -55.97
N SER A 479 34.62 8.61 -56.98
CA SER A 479 34.13 9.58 -57.96
C SER A 479 32.85 9.07 -58.65
N ALA A 480 32.36 9.78 -59.66
CA ALA A 480 31.12 9.38 -60.33
C ALA A 480 31.25 8.04 -61.04
N ASN A 481 30.35 7.09 -60.75
CA ASN A 481 30.37 5.71 -61.23
C ASN A 481 31.62 4.89 -60.84
N ILE A 482 32.25 5.23 -59.72
CA ILE A 482 33.45 4.54 -59.21
C ILE A 482 33.32 4.35 -57.70
N HIS A 483 33.34 3.08 -57.29
CA HIS A 483 33.24 2.65 -55.90
C HIS A 483 34.38 1.72 -55.50
N GLY A 484 34.55 1.56 -54.19
CA GLY A 484 35.58 0.71 -53.64
C GLY A 484 35.19 -0.77 -53.60
N GLU A 485 36.19 -1.64 -53.71
CA GLU A 485 36.11 -3.05 -53.38
C GLU A 485 37.09 -3.46 -52.29
N VAL A 486 36.76 -4.53 -51.57
CA VAL A 486 37.64 -5.17 -50.59
C VAL A 486 37.70 -6.68 -50.84
N SER A 487 38.92 -7.22 -50.97
CA SER A 487 39.14 -8.66 -51.02
C SER A 487 39.10 -9.26 -49.62
N LEU A 488 38.07 -10.06 -49.33
CA LEU A 488 37.93 -10.79 -48.07
C LEU A 488 38.86 -12.03 -47.99
N VAL A 489 39.90 -12.09 -48.83
CA VAL A 489 40.92 -13.14 -48.86
C VAL A 489 42.31 -12.56 -48.61
N THR A 490 42.61 -11.39 -49.17
CA THR A 490 43.94 -10.79 -49.14
C THR A 490 44.00 -9.46 -48.41
N SER A 491 42.87 -8.92 -47.92
CA SER A 491 42.71 -7.53 -47.44
C SER A 491 43.01 -6.45 -48.48
N PHE A 492 43.16 -6.82 -49.76
CA PHE A 492 43.36 -5.86 -50.84
C PHE A 492 42.16 -4.91 -50.92
N GLN A 493 42.45 -3.63 -51.15
CA GLN A 493 41.49 -2.55 -51.20
C GLN A 493 41.73 -1.76 -52.48
N ASP A 494 40.72 -1.66 -53.33
CA ASP A 494 40.74 -0.82 -54.53
C ASP A 494 39.60 0.20 -54.46
N PRO A 495 39.87 1.49 -54.24
CA PRO A 495 38.84 2.52 -54.22
C PRO A 495 38.42 3.01 -55.61
N THR A 496 38.99 2.45 -56.69
CA THR A 496 38.88 2.96 -58.07
C THR A 496 38.16 2.02 -59.03
N GLU A 497 37.41 1.06 -58.51
CA GLU A 497 36.72 0.07 -59.33
C GLU A 497 35.50 0.66 -60.03
N ALA A 498 35.35 0.38 -61.32
CA ALA A 498 34.26 0.94 -62.13
C ALA A 498 32.96 0.18 -61.86
N ASP A 499 31.83 0.89 -61.79
CA ASP A 499 30.55 0.31 -61.38
C ASP A 499 29.98 -0.78 -62.33
N ILE A 500 30.57 -0.91 -63.52
CA ILE A 500 30.26 -1.97 -64.49
C ILE A 500 30.93 -3.32 -64.16
N THR A 501 31.85 -3.37 -63.20
CA THR A 501 32.55 -4.59 -62.80
C THR A 501 31.62 -5.54 -62.05
N LEU A 502 31.81 -6.85 -62.22
CA LEU A 502 31.03 -7.88 -61.54
C LEU A 502 31.75 -8.37 -60.29
N LEU A 503 31.25 -7.99 -59.12
CA LEU A 503 31.77 -8.42 -57.80
C LEU A 503 30.67 -8.98 -56.90
N HIS A 504 31.07 -9.62 -55.81
CA HIS A 504 30.18 -10.15 -54.80
C HIS A 504 29.68 -9.06 -53.86
N VAL A 505 28.61 -9.33 -53.10
CA VAL A 505 28.02 -8.38 -52.16
C VAL A 505 27.83 -9.02 -50.80
N ALA A 506 28.26 -8.28 -49.79
CA ALA A 506 27.93 -8.49 -48.40
C ALA A 506 26.88 -7.45 -48.03
N PHE A 507 25.77 -7.85 -47.42
CA PHE A 507 24.89 -6.90 -46.75
C PHE A 507 25.04 -7.05 -45.25
N GLN A 508 25.27 -5.93 -44.55
CA GLN A 508 24.94 -5.90 -43.13
C GLN A 508 23.40 -5.84 -43.02
N VAL A 509 22.83 -6.59 -42.08
CA VAL A 509 21.39 -6.66 -41.83
C VAL A 509 21.11 -6.24 -40.39
N LEU A 510 20.16 -5.32 -40.20
CA LEU A 510 19.67 -4.88 -38.89
C LEU A 510 18.19 -5.23 -38.70
#